data_AF-A0A2S9VC66-F1
#
_entry.id   AF-A0A2S9VC66-F1
#
_cell.length_a   1.000
_cell.length_b   1.000
_cell.length_c   1.000
_cell.angle_alpha   90.00
_cell.angle_beta   90.00
_cell.angle_gamma   90.00
#
_symmetry.space_group_name_H-M   'P 1'
#
loop_
_entity.id
_entity.type
_entity.pdbx_description
1 polymer ?
#
loop_
_entity_poly.entity_id
_entity_poly.type
_entity_poly.pdbx_seq_one_letter_code
_entity_poly.pdbx_strand_id
1 'polypeptide(L)'
;MSAPQIKQGAAVWPILAMALGTFVLGLTEFSAMSMLPLIAESFSVTPSLAGNVISAYAIGVVIGAPLFMLLTNKTNRRTALIVFTAMILLGNGLSAIASSLPELVVYRVLSGLPHGAYFGTALLVASGMAPKGKRATYMSKVFAGLTIATIVGVPMATLVGQNLSWRVCMAIVAVLALITMFLIYRLVPSSPVTNPTRLREEFGVLKNKLVWSISGIIFVGFGGVFCIYTYLADTIINVTETPEVTISIAMMMFGIGTTIGNLVISKLADRSPLATTGIALLCSVAIAIMYVFAAANIWWLYVTVFLLGASVGLAAVIQSMLLDVSPTGHAMIGALVQCAFNTANAIGPWVGGALLASGATFNETGYASAMLFVGGFIMWALSYLQMRNRNLIPATN
;
A
#
# COMPACT_ATOMS: atom_id res chain seq x y z
N MET A 1 32.65 -4.82 -20.83
CA MET A 1 31.65 -4.28 -21.79
C MET A 1 30.80 -3.26 -21.05
N SER A 2 30.93 -1.99 -21.41
CA SER A 2 30.12 -0.89 -20.88
C SER A 2 28.67 -1.07 -21.31
N ALA A 3 27.74 -1.03 -20.37
CA ALA A 3 26.31 -1.04 -20.68
C ALA A 3 25.97 0.16 -21.59
N PRO A 4 25.15 -0.01 -22.63
CA PRO A 4 24.81 1.08 -23.54
C PRO A 4 24.13 2.20 -22.75
N GLN A 5 24.73 3.40 -22.79
CA GLN A 5 24.16 4.60 -22.19
C GLN A 5 22.88 4.96 -22.95
N ILE A 6 21.73 4.68 -22.34
CA ILE A 6 20.42 5.10 -22.86
C ILE A 6 20.40 6.64 -22.86
N LYS A 7 20.22 7.26 -24.04
CA LYS A 7 20.04 8.72 -24.17
C LYS A 7 18.92 9.19 -23.22
N GLN A 8 19.11 10.29 -22.50
CA GLN A 8 18.19 10.74 -21.44
C GLN A 8 16.71 10.90 -21.88
N GLY A 9 16.43 11.15 -23.16
CA GLY A 9 15.07 11.18 -23.73
C GLY A 9 14.45 9.80 -23.99
N ALA A 10 15.25 8.74 -24.16
CA ALA A 10 14.78 7.38 -24.42
C ALA A 10 14.32 6.64 -23.14
N ALA A 11 14.65 7.16 -21.95
CA ALA A 11 14.27 6.54 -20.68
C ALA A 11 12.87 6.94 -20.18
N VAL A 12 12.22 7.93 -20.80
CA VAL A 12 10.89 8.40 -20.36
C VAL A 12 9.82 7.33 -20.59
N TRP A 13 9.79 6.72 -21.78
CA TRP A 13 8.77 5.74 -22.15
C TRP A 13 8.77 4.46 -21.28
N PRO A 14 9.93 3.83 -20.99
CA PRO A 14 9.97 2.70 -20.06
C PRO A 14 9.49 3.05 -18.66
N ILE A 15 9.83 4.25 -18.16
CA ILE A 15 9.39 4.71 -16.84
C ILE A 15 7.88 4.91 -16.82
N LEU A 16 7.30 5.53 -17.86
CA LEU A 16 5.85 5.69 -17.98
C LEU A 16 5.13 4.33 -18.04
N ALA A 17 5.67 3.36 -18.79
CA ALA A 17 5.12 2.01 -18.83
C ALA A 17 5.14 1.33 -17.45
N MET A 18 6.25 1.46 -16.70
CA MET A 18 6.36 0.90 -15.35
C MET A 18 5.47 1.64 -14.35
N ALA A 19 5.35 2.97 -14.47
CA ALA A 19 4.46 3.81 -13.67
C ALA A 19 2.98 3.50 -13.94
N LEU A 20 2.61 3.14 -15.18
CA LEU A 20 1.26 2.66 -15.46
C LEU A 20 0.97 1.38 -14.66
N GLY A 21 1.92 0.46 -14.54
CA GLY A 21 1.70 -0.74 -13.72
C GLY A 21 1.59 -0.46 -12.23
N THR A 22 2.34 0.51 -11.67
CA THR A 22 2.13 0.93 -10.27
C THR A 22 0.80 1.66 -10.08
N PHE A 23 0.32 2.38 -11.09
CA PHE A 23 -1.04 2.93 -11.12
C PHE A 23 -2.09 1.81 -11.09
N VAL A 24 -1.96 0.78 -11.94
CA VAL A 24 -2.87 -0.37 -11.97
C VAL A 24 -2.89 -1.10 -10.62
N LEU A 25 -1.73 -1.26 -9.98
CA LEU A 25 -1.63 -1.85 -8.64
C LEU A 25 -2.39 -1.04 -7.59
N GLY A 26 -2.15 0.28 -7.55
CA GLY A 26 -2.88 1.17 -6.64
C GLY A 26 -4.38 1.14 -6.87
N LEU A 27 -4.80 1.17 -8.14
CA LEU A 27 -6.20 1.08 -8.50
C LEU A 27 -6.82 -0.25 -8.04
N THR A 28 -6.13 -1.37 -8.25
CA THR A 28 -6.55 -2.72 -7.84
C THR A 28 -6.72 -2.84 -6.32
N GLU A 29 -5.78 -2.27 -5.56
CA GLU A 29 -5.74 -2.38 -4.11
C GLU A 29 -6.83 -1.52 -3.47
N PHE A 30 -6.83 -0.22 -3.76
CA PHE A 30 -7.57 0.77 -2.98
C PHE A 30 -9.01 0.97 -3.46
N SER A 31 -9.31 0.73 -4.75
CA SER A 31 -10.70 0.91 -5.24
C SER A 31 -11.67 -0.10 -4.62
N ALA A 32 -11.20 -1.29 -4.22
CA ALA A 32 -12.06 -2.29 -3.58
C ALA A 32 -12.65 -1.79 -2.25
N MET A 33 -11.95 -0.89 -1.54
CA MET A 33 -12.42 -0.30 -0.28
C MET A 33 -13.56 0.68 -0.50
N SER A 34 -13.47 1.55 -1.52
CA SER A 34 -14.54 2.50 -1.82
C SER A 34 -15.79 1.85 -2.42
N MET A 35 -15.61 0.68 -3.05
CA MET A 35 -16.70 -0.10 -3.65
C MET A 35 -17.23 -1.20 -2.71
N LEU A 36 -16.77 -1.26 -1.45
CA LEU A 36 -17.13 -2.32 -0.52
C LEU A 36 -18.65 -2.47 -0.31
N PRO A 37 -19.44 -1.38 -0.17
CA PRO A 37 -20.90 -1.49 -0.06
C PRO A 37 -21.53 -2.16 -1.29
N LEU A 38 -21.05 -1.81 -2.50
CA LEU A 38 -21.54 -2.37 -3.77
C LEU A 38 -21.23 -3.87 -3.90
N ILE A 39 -20.06 -4.29 -3.40
CA ILE A 39 -19.67 -5.71 -3.37
C ILE A 39 -20.55 -6.47 -2.38
N ALA A 40 -20.79 -5.89 -1.19
CA ALA A 40 -21.63 -6.48 -0.16
C ALA A 40 -23.07 -6.69 -0.67
N GLU A 41 -23.64 -5.66 -1.31
CA GLU A 41 -24.96 -5.72 -1.94
C GLU A 41 -25.03 -6.79 -3.03
N SER A 42 -24.05 -6.82 -3.95
CA SER A 42 -24.03 -7.73 -5.09
C SER A 42 -24.04 -9.21 -4.70
N PHE A 43 -23.47 -9.55 -3.55
CA PHE A 43 -23.46 -10.92 -3.03
C PHE A 43 -24.45 -11.14 -1.88
N SER A 44 -25.22 -10.12 -1.52
CA SER A 44 -26.17 -10.15 -0.39
C SER A 44 -25.52 -10.60 0.93
N VAL A 45 -24.35 -10.02 1.23
CA VAL A 45 -23.56 -10.32 2.43
C VAL A 45 -23.37 -9.07 3.29
N THR A 46 -22.95 -9.26 4.54
CA THR A 46 -22.64 -8.12 5.40
C THR A 46 -21.35 -7.42 4.95
N PRO A 47 -21.18 -6.11 5.21
CA PRO A 47 -19.94 -5.39 4.93
C PRO A 47 -18.71 -6.02 5.61
N SER A 48 -18.90 -6.57 6.82
CA SER A 48 -17.87 -7.34 7.53
C SER A 48 -17.38 -8.54 6.69
N LEU A 49 -18.28 -9.30 6.09
CA LEU A 49 -17.91 -10.45 5.26
C LEU A 49 -17.29 -10.00 3.92
N ALA A 50 -17.82 -8.93 3.32
CA ALA A 50 -17.25 -8.32 2.12
C ALA A 50 -15.82 -7.80 2.36
N GLY A 51 -15.51 -7.32 3.58
CA GLY A 51 -14.17 -6.87 3.99
C GLY A 51 -13.07 -7.91 3.78
N ASN A 52 -13.41 -9.20 3.77
CA ASN A 52 -12.48 -10.28 3.46
C ASN A 52 -11.86 -10.17 2.06
N VAL A 53 -12.53 -9.53 1.09
CA VAL A 53 -12.01 -9.24 -0.26
C VAL A 53 -10.75 -8.37 -0.21
N ILE A 54 -10.69 -7.46 0.76
CA ILE A 54 -9.56 -6.54 0.97
C ILE A 54 -8.45 -7.28 1.70
N SER A 55 -8.76 -7.95 2.80
CA SER A 55 -7.79 -8.75 3.55
C SER A 55 -7.15 -9.84 2.69
N ALA A 56 -7.92 -10.48 1.80
CA ALA A 56 -7.44 -11.52 0.88
C ALA A 56 -6.41 -10.99 -0.12
N TYR A 57 -6.65 -9.82 -0.71
CA TYR A 57 -5.66 -9.16 -1.56
C TYR A 57 -4.36 -8.94 -0.81
N ALA A 58 -4.47 -8.39 0.39
CA ALA A 58 -3.33 -8.04 1.22
C ALA A 58 -2.53 -9.28 1.67
N ILE A 59 -3.21 -10.38 2.02
CA ILE A 59 -2.58 -11.70 2.26
C ILE A 59 -1.83 -12.18 1.01
N GLY A 60 -2.42 -12.01 -0.18
CA GLY A 60 -1.76 -12.27 -1.45
C GLY A 60 -0.43 -11.51 -1.57
N VAL A 61 -0.41 -10.21 -1.24
CA VAL A 61 0.83 -9.40 -1.28
C VAL A 61 1.88 -9.92 -0.28
N VAL A 62 1.47 -10.21 0.96
CA VAL A 62 2.35 -10.70 2.03
C VAL A 62 3.03 -12.02 1.65
N ILE A 63 2.30 -12.94 1.03
CA ILE A 63 2.84 -14.22 0.55
C ILE A 63 3.68 -14.01 -0.70
N GLY A 64 3.18 -13.22 -1.64
CA GLY A 64 3.74 -13.06 -2.97
C GLY A 64 5.08 -12.33 -2.98
N ALA A 65 5.27 -11.30 -2.16
CA ALA A 65 6.51 -10.53 -2.12
C ALA A 65 7.77 -11.39 -1.84
N PRO A 66 7.85 -12.19 -0.76
CA PRO A 66 9.00 -13.08 -0.53
C PRO A 66 9.04 -14.25 -1.51
N LEU A 67 7.89 -14.80 -1.89
CA LEU A 67 7.82 -15.93 -2.83
C LEU A 67 8.43 -15.57 -4.18
N PHE A 68 7.99 -14.47 -4.78
CA PHE A 68 8.49 -14.05 -6.08
C PHE A 68 9.89 -13.46 -6.00
N MET A 69 10.31 -12.87 -4.88
CA MET A 69 11.72 -12.54 -4.68
C MET A 69 12.62 -13.77 -4.86
N LEU A 70 12.21 -14.93 -4.33
CA LEU A 70 12.95 -16.19 -4.49
C LEU A 70 12.88 -16.71 -5.93
N LEU A 71 11.67 -16.79 -6.49
CA LEU A 71 11.42 -17.39 -7.80
C LEU A 71 12.02 -16.58 -8.95
N THR A 72 12.10 -15.26 -8.83
CA THR A 72 12.58 -14.38 -9.91
C THR A 72 14.00 -13.87 -9.69
N ASN A 73 14.74 -14.35 -8.68
CA ASN A 73 16.11 -13.87 -8.38
C ASN A 73 17.07 -13.97 -9.58
N LYS A 74 16.88 -14.96 -10.46
CA LYS A 74 17.72 -15.16 -11.67
C LYS A 74 17.00 -14.79 -12.96
N THR A 75 15.74 -14.38 -12.89
CA THR A 75 14.91 -14.11 -14.07
C THR A 75 15.20 -12.71 -14.60
N ASN A 76 15.20 -12.54 -15.92
CA ASN A 76 15.28 -11.21 -16.52
C ASN A 76 14.16 -10.31 -15.97
N ARG A 77 14.50 -9.12 -15.48
CA ARG A 77 13.54 -8.25 -14.79
C ARG A 77 12.37 -7.84 -15.69
N ARG A 78 12.60 -7.66 -16.99
CA ARG A 78 11.53 -7.38 -17.95
C ARG A 78 10.56 -8.55 -18.04
N THR A 79 11.07 -9.78 -18.11
CA THR A 79 10.23 -10.99 -18.13
C THR A 79 9.43 -11.13 -16.84
N ALA A 80 10.06 -10.87 -15.68
CA ALA A 80 9.36 -10.87 -14.40
C ALA A 80 8.22 -9.84 -14.38
N LEU A 81 8.46 -8.60 -14.82
CA LEU A 81 7.42 -7.56 -14.93
C LEU A 81 6.24 -7.98 -15.82
N ILE A 82 6.51 -8.65 -16.94
CA ILE A 82 5.46 -9.18 -17.84
C ILE A 82 4.64 -10.27 -17.14
N VAL A 83 5.30 -11.21 -16.46
CA VAL A 83 4.60 -12.26 -15.71
C VAL A 83 3.73 -11.66 -14.59
N PHE A 84 4.27 -10.72 -13.83
CA PHE A 84 3.52 -10.07 -12.76
C PHE A 84 2.32 -9.28 -13.28
N THR A 85 2.46 -8.57 -14.40
CA THR A 85 1.32 -7.87 -15.03
C THR A 85 0.30 -8.84 -15.62
N ALA A 86 0.72 -9.99 -16.15
CA ALA A 86 -0.19 -11.05 -16.56
C ALA A 86 -0.99 -11.62 -15.37
N MET A 87 -0.36 -11.77 -14.20
CA MET A 87 -1.06 -12.18 -12.99
C MET A 87 -2.09 -11.15 -12.52
N ILE A 88 -1.75 -9.85 -12.58
CA ILE A 88 -2.70 -8.75 -12.27
C ILE A 88 -3.88 -8.78 -13.24
N LEU A 89 -3.61 -8.95 -14.54
CA LEU A 89 -4.61 -9.10 -15.60
C LEU A 89 -5.57 -10.24 -15.28
N LEU A 90 -5.04 -11.43 -15.01
CA LEU A 90 -5.84 -12.63 -14.73
C LEU A 90 -6.63 -12.49 -13.43
N GLY A 91 -5.99 -12.07 -12.33
CA GLY A 91 -6.64 -11.94 -11.04
C GLY A 91 -7.81 -10.93 -11.06
N ASN A 92 -7.63 -9.78 -11.72
CA ASN A 92 -8.70 -8.78 -11.84
C ASN A 92 -9.76 -9.19 -12.87
N GLY A 93 -9.37 -9.82 -13.99
CA GLY A 93 -10.31 -10.35 -14.97
C GLY A 93 -11.23 -11.41 -14.37
N LEU A 94 -10.66 -12.33 -13.58
CA LEU A 94 -11.43 -13.33 -12.82
C LEU A 94 -12.31 -12.67 -11.75
N SER A 95 -11.80 -11.65 -11.04
CA SER A 95 -12.58 -10.88 -10.06
C SER A 95 -13.82 -10.23 -10.69
N ALA A 96 -13.70 -9.70 -11.91
CA ALA A 96 -14.82 -9.08 -12.62
C ALA A 96 -15.97 -10.06 -12.90
N ILE A 97 -15.65 -11.34 -13.14
CA ILE A 97 -16.63 -12.41 -13.46
C ILE A 97 -16.97 -13.31 -12.27
N ALA A 98 -16.46 -13.02 -11.07
CA ALA A 98 -16.67 -13.84 -9.87
C ALA A 98 -18.17 -14.04 -9.58
N SER A 99 -18.63 -15.28 -9.44
CA SER A 99 -20.06 -15.59 -9.26
C SER A 99 -20.48 -15.65 -7.78
N SER A 100 -19.50 -15.75 -6.88
CA SER A 100 -19.72 -15.79 -5.43
C SER A 100 -18.62 -15.04 -4.67
N LEU A 101 -18.90 -14.68 -3.40
CA LEU A 101 -17.90 -14.03 -2.55
C LEU A 101 -16.65 -14.90 -2.32
N PRO A 102 -16.73 -16.22 -2.04
CA PRO A 102 -15.53 -17.04 -1.89
C PRO A 102 -14.65 -17.08 -3.14
N GLU A 103 -15.26 -17.13 -4.34
CA GLU A 103 -14.50 -17.03 -5.60
C GLU A 103 -13.77 -15.69 -5.69
N LEU A 104 -14.46 -14.59 -5.42
CA LEU A 104 -13.85 -13.26 -5.43
C LEU A 104 -12.68 -13.20 -4.44
N VAL A 105 -12.85 -13.71 -3.22
CA VAL A 105 -11.78 -13.78 -2.20
C VAL A 105 -10.54 -14.51 -2.75
N VAL A 106 -10.71 -15.68 -3.40
CA VAL A 106 -9.58 -16.41 -4.01
C VAL A 106 -8.93 -15.59 -5.13
N TYR A 107 -9.71 -14.99 -6.01
CA TYR A 107 -9.18 -14.16 -7.10
C TYR A 107 -8.46 -12.92 -6.58
N ARG A 108 -8.90 -12.36 -5.44
CA ARG A 108 -8.20 -11.27 -4.78
C ARG A 108 -6.83 -11.68 -4.28
N VAL A 109 -6.69 -12.85 -3.64
CA VAL A 109 -5.38 -13.42 -3.29
C VAL A 109 -4.49 -13.49 -4.53
N LEU A 110 -5.00 -14.04 -5.64
CA LEU A 110 -4.26 -14.16 -6.90
C LEU A 110 -3.83 -12.80 -7.46
N SER A 111 -4.69 -11.79 -7.39
CA SER A 111 -4.38 -10.43 -7.85
C SER A 111 -3.35 -9.71 -6.97
N GLY A 112 -3.28 -10.04 -5.67
CA GLY A 112 -2.33 -9.46 -4.71
C GLY A 112 -0.93 -10.07 -4.78
N LEU A 113 -0.84 -11.37 -5.09
CA LEU A 113 0.42 -12.11 -5.24
C LEU A 113 1.55 -11.36 -5.99
N PRO A 114 1.33 -10.80 -7.20
CA PRO A 114 2.39 -10.13 -7.94
C PRO A 114 2.77 -8.74 -7.41
N HIS A 115 1.99 -8.14 -6.50
CA HIS A 115 2.07 -6.71 -6.17
C HIS A 115 3.47 -6.28 -5.71
N GLY A 116 3.92 -6.77 -4.55
CA GLY A 116 5.21 -6.35 -3.98
C GLY A 116 6.39 -6.69 -4.91
N ALA A 117 6.29 -7.79 -5.66
CA ALA A 117 7.32 -8.26 -6.58
C ALA A 117 7.42 -7.38 -7.83
N TYR A 118 6.30 -6.99 -8.43
CA TYR A 118 6.25 -6.02 -9.52
C TYR A 118 6.87 -4.70 -9.06
N PHE A 119 6.44 -4.21 -7.90
CA PHE A 119 6.87 -2.93 -7.36
C PHE A 119 8.39 -2.88 -7.17
N GLY A 120 8.97 -3.86 -6.45
CA GLY A 120 10.41 -3.96 -6.26
C GLY A 120 11.18 -4.10 -7.58
N THR A 121 10.69 -4.92 -8.51
CA THR A 121 11.34 -5.14 -9.81
C THR A 121 11.34 -3.87 -10.67
N ALA A 122 10.22 -3.14 -10.72
CA ALA A 122 10.10 -1.91 -11.49
C ALA A 122 11.05 -0.82 -10.98
N LEU A 123 11.18 -0.68 -9.66
CA LEU A 123 12.13 0.26 -9.05
C LEU A 123 13.58 -0.10 -9.35
N LEU A 124 13.94 -1.38 -9.35
CA LEU A 124 15.28 -1.85 -9.71
C LEU A 124 15.61 -1.54 -11.17
N VAL A 125 14.67 -1.77 -12.09
CA VAL A 125 14.84 -1.43 -13.51
C VAL A 125 14.99 0.09 -13.69
N ALA A 126 14.11 0.89 -13.06
CA ALA A 126 14.17 2.35 -13.13
C ALA A 126 15.48 2.91 -12.57
N SER A 127 15.94 2.40 -11.43
CA SER A 127 17.21 2.76 -10.80
C SER A 127 18.41 2.40 -11.68
N GLY A 128 18.37 1.24 -12.35
CA GLY A 128 19.40 0.80 -13.29
C GLY A 128 19.49 1.66 -14.56
N MET A 129 18.38 2.29 -14.96
CA MET A 129 18.32 3.22 -16.10
C MET A 129 18.74 4.66 -15.73
N ALA A 130 18.85 4.97 -14.44
CA ALA A 130 19.07 6.34 -13.99
C ALA A 130 20.53 6.79 -14.21
N PRO A 131 20.75 8.03 -14.68
CA PRO A 131 22.06 8.65 -14.64
C PRO A 131 22.64 8.70 -13.22
N LYS A 132 23.97 8.82 -13.11
CA LYS A 132 24.64 8.99 -11.80
C LYS A 132 23.98 10.13 -11.01
N GLY A 133 23.68 9.87 -9.74
CA GLY A 133 23.02 10.83 -8.84
C GLY A 133 21.51 11.01 -9.02
N LYS A 134 20.88 10.36 -10.01
CA LYS A 134 19.43 10.54 -10.32
C LYS A 134 18.56 9.30 -10.04
N ARG A 135 19.08 8.29 -9.33
CA ARG A 135 18.35 7.04 -9.03
C ARG A 135 17.01 7.29 -8.32
N ALA A 136 17.03 8.10 -7.26
CA ALA A 136 15.83 8.45 -6.51
C ALA A 136 14.76 9.12 -7.39
N THR A 137 15.17 10.02 -8.30
CA THR A 137 14.25 10.68 -9.25
C THR A 137 13.59 9.71 -10.22
N TYR A 138 14.31 8.69 -10.67
CA TYR A 138 13.76 7.69 -11.60
C TYR A 138 12.81 6.74 -10.88
N MET A 139 13.18 6.32 -9.66
CA MET A 139 12.31 5.54 -8.78
C MET A 139 11.03 6.31 -8.44
N SER A 140 11.14 7.60 -8.07
CA SER A 140 9.97 8.42 -7.73
C SER A 140 8.98 8.58 -8.87
N LYS A 141 9.46 8.65 -10.13
CA LYS A 141 8.58 8.67 -11.31
C LYS A 141 7.78 7.38 -11.49
N VAL A 142 8.35 6.23 -11.12
CA VAL A 142 7.59 4.96 -11.11
C VAL A 142 6.59 4.95 -9.95
N PHE A 143 6.99 5.43 -8.77
CA PHE A 143 6.08 5.59 -7.62
C PHE A 143 4.90 6.53 -7.91
N ALA A 144 5.10 7.56 -8.74
CA ALA A 144 4.06 8.54 -9.07
C ALA A 144 2.79 7.89 -9.63
N GLY A 145 2.89 6.73 -10.29
CA GLY A 145 1.71 5.97 -10.72
C GLY A 145 0.79 5.60 -9.57
N LEU A 146 1.34 5.13 -8.45
CA LEU A 146 0.58 4.81 -7.23
C LEU A 146 -0.07 6.07 -6.63
N THR A 147 0.65 7.19 -6.61
CA THR A 147 0.12 8.48 -6.14
C THR A 147 -1.05 8.97 -7.01
N ILE A 148 -0.92 8.87 -8.33
CA ILE A 148 -2.00 9.24 -9.25
C ILE A 148 -3.19 8.28 -9.08
N ALA A 149 -2.94 7.00 -8.81
CA ALA A 149 -4.00 6.04 -8.55
C ALA A 149 -4.82 6.44 -7.32
N THR A 150 -4.19 6.81 -6.20
CA THR A 150 -4.94 7.17 -4.99
C THR A 150 -5.66 8.51 -5.11
N ILE A 151 -5.08 9.51 -5.76
CA ILE A 151 -5.68 10.85 -5.90
C ILE A 151 -6.78 10.89 -6.98
N VAL A 152 -6.57 10.20 -8.10
CA VAL A 152 -7.46 10.32 -9.28
C VAL A 152 -8.08 8.97 -9.63
N GLY A 153 -7.27 7.91 -9.70
CA GLY A 153 -7.74 6.58 -10.12
C GLY A 153 -8.86 6.03 -9.24
N VAL A 154 -8.68 6.02 -7.92
CA VAL A 154 -9.64 5.48 -6.96
C VAL A 154 -10.95 6.27 -6.98
N PRO A 155 -10.97 7.62 -6.88
CA PRO A 155 -12.21 8.39 -7.07
C PRO A 155 -12.93 8.09 -8.38
N MET A 156 -12.18 7.92 -9.48
CA MET A 156 -12.77 7.58 -10.77
C MET A 156 -13.36 6.16 -10.79
N ALA A 157 -12.65 5.19 -10.22
CA ALA A 157 -13.18 3.83 -10.06
C ALA A 157 -14.41 3.79 -9.14
N THR A 158 -14.45 4.61 -8.09
CA THR A 158 -15.63 4.75 -7.23
C THR A 158 -16.83 5.22 -8.05
N LEU A 159 -16.68 6.27 -8.86
CA LEU A 159 -17.77 6.78 -9.71
C LEU A 159 -18.21 5.77 -10.76
N VAL A 160 -17.27 5.05 -11.39
CA VAL A 160 -17.61 3.95 -12.31
C VAL A 160 -18.36 2.83 -11.58
N GLY A 161 -17.95 2.51 -10.35
CA GLY A 161 -18.60 1.50 -9.52
C GLY A 161 -20.05 1.85 -9.20
N GLN A 162 -20.28 3.10 -8.79
CA GLN A 162 -21.59 3.62 -8.42
C GLN A 162 -22.55 3.76 -9.62
N ASN A 163 -22.04 4.19 -10.77
CA ASN A 163 -22.88 4.45 -11.95
C ASN A 163 -23.04 3.25 -12.89
N LEU A 164 -22.13 2.28 -12.84
CA LEU A 164 -22.15 1.09 -13.70
C LEU A 164 -22.13 -0.19 -12.87
N SER A 165 -20.96 -0.57 -12.36
CA SER A 165 -20.78 -1.74 -11.49
C SER A 165 -19.32 -1.84 -11.05
N TRP A 166 -19.07 -2.32 -9.82
CA TRP A 166 -17.72 -2.66 -9.36
C TRP A 166 -17.04 -3.72 -10.25
N ARG A 167 -17.81 -4.56 -10.95
CA ARG A 167 -17.28 -5.55 -11.91
C ARG A 167 -16.64 -4.88 -13.12
N VAL A 168 -17.23 -3.78 -13.60
CA VAL A 168 -16.69 -2.97 -14.70
C VAL A 168 -15.36 -2.34 -14.27
N CYS A 169 -15.24 -1.88 -13.03
CA CYS A 169 -13.97 -1.38 -12.48
C CYS A 169 -12.88 -2.46 -12.53
N MET A 170 -13.19 -3.68 -12.08
CA MET A 170 -12.23 -4.81 -12.13
C MET A 170 -11.85 -5.18 -13.58
N ALA A 171 -12.79 -5.11 -14.52
CA ALA A 171 -12.52 -5.32 -15.94
C ALA A 171 -11.63 -4.21 -16.52
N ILE A 172 -11.85 -2.94 -16.17
CA ILE A 172 -10.99 -1.82 -16.58
C ILE A 172 -9.57 -2.02 -16.06
N VAL A 173 -9.41 -2.42 -14.80
CA VAL A 173 -8.09 -2.75 -14.23
C VAL A 173 -7.40 -3.85 -15.04
N ALA A 174 -8.13 -4.90 -15.41
CA ALA A 174 -7.61 -5.97 -16.26
C ALA A 174 -7.16 -5.44 -17.64
N VAL A 175 -7.97 -4.64 -18.32
CA VAL A 175 -7.59 -4.01 -19.61
C VAL A 175 -6.35 -3.14 -19.46
N LEU A 176 -6.26 -2.32 -18.41
CA LEU A 176 -5.07 -1.51 -18.14
C LEU A 176 -3.84 -2.37 -17.85
N ALA A 177 -3.99 -3.52 -17.19
CA ALA A 177 -2.91 -4.47 -16.98
C ALA A 177 -2.43 -5.09 -18.31
N LEU A 178 -3.35 -5.40 -19.23
CA LEU A 178 -3.02 -5.86 -20.59
C LEU A 178 -2.23 -4.81 -21.36
N ILE A 179 -2.68 -3.54 -21.33
CA ILE A 179 -1.99 -2.41 -21.95
C ILE A 179 -0.59 -2.26 -21.34
N THR A 180 -0.50 -2.30 -20.01
CA THR A 180 0.78 -2.21 -19.28
C THR A 180 1.72 -3.33 -19.71
N MET A 181 1.25 -4.57 -19.76
CA MET A 181 2.03 -5.73 -20.19
C MET A 181 2.58 -5.54 -21.60
N PHE A 182 1.75 -5.07 -22.54
CA PHE A 182 2.18 -4.76 -23.90
C PHE A 182 3.22 -3.62 -23.95
N LEU A 183 3.02 -2.54 -23.20
CA LEU A 183 3.95 -1.42 -23.13
C LEU A 183 5.29 -1.84 -22.51
N ILE A 184 5.28 -2.68 -21.47
CA ILE A 184 6.51 -3.22 -20.88
C ILE A 184 7.24 -4.08 -21.91
N TYR A 185 6.52 -4.94 -22.64
CA TYR A 185 7.13 -5.74 -23.71
C TYR A 185 7.72 -4.86 -24.83
N ARG A 186 7.07 -3.77 -25.22
CA ARG A 186 7.56 -2.92 -26.32
C ARG A 186 8.68 -1.96 -25.90
N LEU A 187 8.56 -1.35 -24.71
CA LEU A 187 9.32 -0.18 -24.34
C LEU A 187 10.40 -0.50 -23.30
N VAL A 188 10.15 -1.40 -22.36
CA VAL A 188 11.12 -1.68 -21.29
C VAL A 188 12.27 -2.51 -21.88
N PRO A 189 13.53 -2.08 -21.73
CA PRO A 189 14.68 -2.84 -22.24
C PRO A 189 14.84 -4.16 -21.50
N SER A 190 15.42 -5.15 -22.17
CA SER A 190 15.87 -6.38 -21.52
C SER A 190 16.83 -6.04 -20.38
N SER A 191 16.59 -6.58 -19.19
CA SER A 191 17.43 -6.35 -18.00
C SER A 191 17.80 -7.69 -17.36
N PRO A 192 18.78 -8.41 -17.94
CA PRO A 192 19.29 -9.65 -17.35
C PRO A 192 19.89 -9.40 -15.97
N VAL A 193 19.72 -10.36 -15.07
CA VAL A 193 20.36 -10.30 -13.75
C VAL A 193 21.77 -10.86 -13.87
N THR A 194 22.77 -9.99 -13.72
CA THR A 194 24.19 -10.36 -13.81
C THR A 194 24.76 -10.87 -12.49
N ASN A 195 24.29 -10.31 -11.36
CA ASN A 195 24.65 -10.71 -10.02
C ASN A 195 23.37 -10.99 -9.23
N PRO A 196 22.93 -12.26 -9.13
CA PRO A 196 21.80 -12.64 -8.29
C PRO A 196 22.11 -12.29 -6.83
N THR A 197 21.09 -11.85 -6.09
CA THR A 197 21.25 -11.57 -4.66
C THR A 197 21.51 -12.86 -3.90
N ARG A 198 22.43 -12.80 -2.92
CA ARG A 198 22.72 -13.90 -2.02
C ARG A 198 21.59 -14.03 -1.01
N LEU A 199 20.64 -14.92 -1.28
CA LEU A 199 19.44 -15.11 -0.46
C LEU A 199 19.75 -15.33 1.03
N ARG A 200 20.85 -16.02 1.35
CA ARG A 200 21.28 -16.22 2.75
C ARG A 200 21.57 -14.89 3.48
N GLU A 201 22.15 -13.93 2.79
CA GLU A 201 22.46 -12.60 3.36
C GLU A 201 21.18 -11.77 3.48
N GLU A 202 20.29 -11.83 2.48
CA GLU A 202 18.99 -11.16 2.47
C GLU A 202 18.08 -11.61 3.63
N PHE A 203 17.91 -12.93 3.82
CA PHE A 203 17.09 -13.48 4.90
C PHE A 203 17.77 -13.37 6.28
N GLY A 204 19.08 -13.11 6.33
CA GLY A 204 19.82 -12.94 7.57
C GLY A 204 19.30 -11.79 8.43
N VAL A 205 18.76 -10.74 7.79
CA VAL A 205 18.21 -9.55 8.44
C VAL A 205 17.05 -9.87 9.38
N LEU A 206 16.23 -10.88 9.03
CA LEU A 206 15.08 -11.31 9.82
C LEU A 206 15.46 -11.87 11.20
N LYS A 207 16.74 -12.19 11.44
CA LYS A 207 17.21 -12.63 12.76
C LYS A 207 17.32 -11.48 13.76
N ASN A 208 17.35 -10.23 13.29
CA ASN A 208 17.49 -9.06 14.15
C ASN A 208 16.14 -8.72 14.80
N LYS A 209 16.03 -8.90 16.12
CA LYS A 209 14.81 -8.57 16.88
C LYS A 209 14.35 -7.12 16.70
N LEU A 210 15.28 -6.18 16.49
CA LEU A 210 14.95 -4.76 16.28
C LEU A 210 14.21 -4.53 14.96
N VAL A 211 14.50 -5.32 13.92
CA VAL A 211 13.78 -5.27 12.63
C VAL A 211 12.31 -5.62 12.83
N TRP A 212 12.00 -6.61 13.67
CA TRP A 212 10.62 -6.98 13.99
C TRP A 212 9.91 -5.93 14.84
N SER A 213 10.60 -5.31 15.81
CA SER A 213 10.00 -4.23 16.60
C SER A 213 9.64 -3.02 15.74
N ILE A 214 10.55 -2.60 14.85
CA ILE A 214 10.32 -1.48 13.93
C ILE A 214 9.24 -1.85 12.90
N SER A 215 9.28 -3.05 12.33
CA SER A 215 8.23 -3.52 11.40
C SER A 215 6.87 -3.64 12.10
N GLY A 216 6.86 -3.94 13.40
CA GLY A 216 5.70 -3.95 14.30
C GLY A 216 4.92 -2.65 14.31
N ILE A 217 5.61 -1.52 14.17
CA ILE A 217 4.99 -0.20 14.06
C ILE A 217 4.05 -0.17 12.85
N ILE A 218 4.47 -0.76 11.73
CA ILE A 218 3.65 -0.87 10.53
C ILE A 218 2.58 -1.96 10.72
N PHE A 219 2.97 -3.19 11.10
CA PHE A 219 2.06 -4.34 11.24
C PHE A 219 0.78 -4.00 12.01
N VAL A 220 0.94 -3.32 13.15
CA VAL A 220 -0.16 -3.01 14.05
C VAL A 220 -0.66 -1.58 13.83
N GLY A 221 0.25 -0.60 13.84
CA GLY A 221 -0.10 0.83 13.78
C GLY A 221 -0.86 1.20 12.52
N PHE A 222 -0.36 0.80 11.36
CA PHE A 222 -1.02 1.12 10.09
C PHE A 222 -2.32 0.36 9.86
N GLY A 223 -2.59 -0.69 10.65
CA GLY A 223 -3.88 -1.35 10.65
C GLY A 223 -5.02 -0.36 10.95
N GLY A 224 -4.76 0.70 11.72
CA GLY A 224 -5.74 1.73 11.99
C GLY A 224 -6.18 2.52 10.74
N VAL A 225 -5.20 2.91 9.90
CA VAL A 225 -5.48 3.56 8.61
C VAL A 225 -6.43 2.70 7.78
N PHE A 226 -6.08 1.43 7.60
CA PHE A 226 -6.86 0.52 6.77
C PHE A 226 -8.20 0.13 7.39
N CYS A 227 -8.32 0.13 8.73
CA CYS A 227 -9.58 -0.09 9.44
C CYS A 227 -10.61 0.98 9.07
N ILE A 228 -10.26 2.27 9.22
CA ILE A 228 -11.16 3.38 8.84
C ILE A 228 -11.37 3.38 7.33
N TYR A 229 -10.30 3.34 6.54
CA TYR A 229 -10.38 3.54 5.10
C TYR A 229 -11.23 2.47 4.39
N THR A 230 -11.21 1.23 4.90
CA THR A 230 -12.01 0.12 4.38
C THR A 230 -13.52 0.35 4.49
N TYR A 231 -13.98 0.86 5.62
CA TYR A 231 -15.41 1.05 5.92
C TYR A 231 -15.84 2.52 5.78
N LEU A 232 -15.00 3.35 5.16
CA LEU A 232 -15.25 4.78 5.00
C LEU A 232 -16.48 5.03 4.11
N ALA A 233 -16.65 4.26 3.03
CA ALA A 233 -17.83 4.36 2.17
C ALA A 233 -19.12 4.04 2.94
N ASP A 234 -19.11 2.96 3.73
CA ASP A 234 -20.24 2.61 4.60
C ASP A 234 -20.50 3.68 5.66
N THR A 235 -19.47 4.31 6.22
CA THR A 235 -19.63 5.43 7.17
C THR A 235 -20.32 6.63 6.50
N ILE A 236 -19.91 6.98 5.29
CA ILE A 236 -20.48 8.10 4.54
C ILE A 236 -21.97 7.86 4.21
N ILE A 237 -22.33 6.63 3.84
CA ILE A 237 -23.70 6.26 3.47
C ILE A 237 -24.60 6.13 4.72
N ASN A 238 -24.13 5.40 5.74
CA ASN A 238 -25.00 4.95 6.84
C ASN A 238 -24.88 5.80 8.12
N VAL A 239 -23.87 6.66 8.25
CA VAL A 239 -23.68 7.49 9.45
C VAL A 239 -23.70 8.98 9.09
N THR A 240 -22.96 9.37 8.05
CA THR A 240 -22.96 10.75 7.57
C THR A 240 -24.21 11.06 6.74
N GLU A 241 -24.84 10.03 6.17
CA GLU A 241 -26.08 10.11 5.39
C GLU A 241 -26.01 11.14 4.24
N THR A 242 -24.86 11.18 3.56
CA THR A 242 -24.66 12.09 2.41
C THR A 242 -24.69 11.36 1.07
N PRO A 243 -24.92 12.09 -0.04
CA PRO A 243 -24.96 11.47 -1.37
C PRO A 243 -23.68 10.71 -1.71
N GLU A 244 -23.82 9.54 -2.33
CA GLU A 244 -22.73 8.62 -2.66
C GLU A 244 -21.52 9.24 -3.38
N VAL A 245 -21.73 10.31 -4.17
CA VAL A 245 -20.66 11.05 -4.85
C VAL A 245 -19.60 11.60 -3.89
N THR A 246 -19.96 11.86 -2.63
CA THR A 246 -19.04 12.36 -1.60
C THR A 246 -17.96 11.34 -1.23
N ILE A 247 -18.22 10.03 -1.42
CA ILE A 247 -17.21 8.97 -1.24
C ILE A 247 -16.00 9.23 -2.12
N SER A 248 -16.23 9.56 -3.40
CA SER A 248 -15.14 9.84 -4.35
C SER A 248 -14.28 11.02 -3.93
N ILE A 249 -14.90 12.06 -3.35
CA ILE A 249 -14.19 13.22 -2.80
C ILE A 249 -13.38 12.81 -1.56
N ALA A 250 -13.95 12.01 -0.66
CA ALA A 250 -13.22 11.51 0.52
C ALA A 250 -11.99 10.67 0.13
N MET A 251 -12.11 9.81 -0.89
CA MET A 251 -10.98 9.03 -1.41
C MET A 251 -9.89 9.94 -2.01
N MET A 252 -10.28 11.01 -2.70
CA MET A 252 -9.35 12.01 -3.19
C MET A 252 -8.63 12.73 -2.04
N MET A 253 -9.36 13.14 -1.00
CA MET A 253 -8.79 13.78 0.19
C MET A 253 -7.77 12.88 0.89
N PHE A 254 -8.06 11.58 0.99
CA PHE A 254 -7.11 10.59 1.50
C PHE A 254 -5.82 10.58 0.67
N GLY A 255 -5.93 10.46 -0.67
CA GLY A 255 -4.77 10.42 -1.57
C GLY A 255 -3.93 11.71 -1.55
N ILE A 256 -4.58 12.88 -1.49
CA ILE A 256 -3.89 14.18 -1.33
C ILE A 256 -3.19 14.21 0.03
N GLY A 257 -3.88 13.77 1.09
CA GLY A 257 -3.34 13.61 2.43
C GLY A 257 -2.07 12.78 2.44
N THR A 258 -2.11 11.55 1.88
CA THR A 258 -0.94 10.66 1.75
C THR A 258 0.23 11.35 1.08
N THR A 259 -0.02 12.10 0.01
CA THR A 259 1.04 12.78 -0.75
C THR A 259 1.68 13.91 0.05
N ILE A 260 0.86 14.81 0.61
CA ILE A 260 1.35 15.95 1.41
C ILE A 260 2.02 15.44 2.70
N GLY A 261 1.40 14.48 3.38
CA GLY A 261 1.93 13.86 4.59
C GLY A 261 3.29 13.21 4.36
N ASN A 262 3.47 12.49 3.25
CA ASN A 262 4.77 11.92 2.91
C ASN A 262 5.86 13.00 2.75
N LEU A 263 5.56 14.15 2.15
CA LEU A 263 6.52 15.24 2.01
C LEU A 263 6.83 15.91 3.37
N VAL A 264 5.80 16.18 4.16
CA VAL A 264 5.94 16.89 5.44
C VAL A 264 6.60 16.01 6.51
N ILE A 265 6.11 14.78 6.70
CA ILE A 265 6.60 13.85 7.72
C ILE A 265 8.04 13.43 7.42
N SER A 266 8.39 13.17 6.16
CA SER A 266 9.77 12.84 5.79
C SER A 266 10.74 13.98 6.14
N LYS A 267 10.36 15.23 5.87
CA LYS A 267 11.18 16.40 6.22
C LYS A 267 11.31 16.62 7.73
N LEU A 268 10.27 16.32 8.50
CA LEU A 268 10.34 16.35 9.97
C LEU A 268 11.26 15.25 10.50
N ALA A 269 11.18 14.06 9.89
CA ALA A 269 11.98 12.91 10.25
C ALA A 269 13.48 13.09 9.98
N ASP A 270 13.89 13.91 9.00
CA ASP A 270 15.30 14.25 8.78
C ASP A 270 16.00 14.79 10.04
N ARG A 271 15.25 15.40 10.98
CA ARG A 271 15.79 15.86 12.26
C ARG A 271 15.87 14.75 13.30
N SER A 272 14.79 13.98 13.47
CA SER A 272 14.72 12.88 14.42
C SER A 272 13.67 11.85 13.98
N PRO A 273 14.08 10.80 13.24
CA PRO A 273 13.15 9.80 12.71
C PRO A 273 12.33 9.13 13.83
N LEU A 274 13.01 8.84 14.95
CA LEU A 274 12.42 8.16 16.09
C LEU A 274 11.39 9.05 16.80
N ALA A 275 11.70 10.31 17.10
CA ALA A 275 10.75 11.20 17.76
C ALA A 275 9.57 11.55 16.85
N THR A 276 9.82 11.82 15.56
CA THR A 276 8.76 12.07 14.58
C THR A 276 7.79 10.90 14.49
N THR A 277 8.30 9.66 14.49
CA THR A 277 7.46 8.45 14.45
C THR A 277 6.54 8.36 15.68
N GLY A 278 7.09 8.55 16.88
CA GLY A 278 6.30 8.49 18.12
C GLY A 278 5.20 9.55 18.18
N ILE A 279 5.54 10.81 17.85
CA ILE A 279 4.58 11.92 17.85
C ILE A 279 3.48 11.69 16.81
N ALA A 280 3.85 11.29 15.59
CA ALA A 280 2.88 11.07 14.52
C ALA A 280 1.92 9.90 14.84
N LEU A 281 2.37 8.85 15.53
CA LEU A 281 1.50 7.77 16.00
C LEU A 281 0.49 8.28 17.03
N LEU A 282 0.90 9.11 18.01
CA LEU A 282 -0.01 9.73 18.96
C LEU A 282 -1.02 10.67 18.28
N CYS A 283 -0.57 11.46 17.30
CA CYS A 283 -1.46 12.25 16.46
C CYS A 283 -2.45 11.35 15.70
N SER A 284 -2.01 10.19 15.22
CA SER A 284 -2.88 9.23 14.50
C SER A 284 -3.95 8.63 15.41
N VAL A 285 -3.64 8.38 16.70
CA VAL A 285 -4.64 8.03 17.72
C VAL A 285 -5.68 9.14 17.85
N ALA A 286 -5.25 10.40 17.97
CA ALA A 286 -6.17 11.54 18.09
C ALA A 286 -7.03 11.72 16.83
N ILE A 287 -6.46 11.53 15.63
CA ILE A 287 -7.18 11.56 14.35
C ILE A 287 -8.22 10.45 14.29
N ALA A 288 -7.89 9.23 14.74
CA ALA A 288 -8.82 8.11 14.76
C ALA A 288 -9.99 8.31 15.74
N ILE A 289 -9.76 8.96 16.88
CA ILE A 289 -10.83 9.36 17.80
C ILE A 289 -11.67 10.49 17.19
N MET A 290 -11.02 11.49 16.59
CA MET A 290 -11.70 12.60 15.90
C MET A 290 -12.62 12.08 14.79
N TYR A 291 -12.24 11.02 14.08
CA TYR A 291 -13.05 10.39 13.04
C TYR A 291 -14.45 10.00 13.52
N VAL A 292 -14.56 9.45 14.73
CA VAL A 292 -15.85 8.98 15.28
C VAL A 292 -16.87 10.12 15.34
N PHE A 293 -16.42 11.31 15.75
CA PHE A 293 -17.26 12.51 15.85
C PHE A 293 -17.38 13.25 14.53
N ALA A 294 -16.31 13.28 13.73
CA ALA A 294 -16.29 13.91 12.41
C ALA A 294 -17.26 13.24 11.43
N ALA A 295 -17.56 11.94 11.62
CA ALA A 295 -18.54 11.22 10.82
C ALA A 295 -19.95 11.85 10.81
N ALA A 296 -20.30 12.69 11.79
CA ALA A 296 -21.57 13.42 11.81
C ALA A 296 -21.63 14.57 10.79
N ASN A 297 -20.51 14.96 10.17
CA ASN A 297 -20.48 16.07 9.21
C ASN A 297 -19.41 15.84 8.13
N ILE A 298 -19.83 15.85 6.87
CA ILE A 298 -18.95 15.53 5.74
C ILE A 298 -17.70 16.42 5.62
N TRP A 299 -17.79 17.70 6.00
CA TRP A 299 -16.64 18.61 5.93
C TRP A 299 -15.57 18.26 6.95
N TRP A 300 -15.98 17.98 8.19
CA TRP A 300 -15.07 17.48 9.22
C TRP A 300 -14.50 16.12 8.85
N LEU A 301 -15.33 15.23 8.29
CA LEU A 301 -14.90 13.94 7.81
C LEU A 301 -13.81 14.05 6.73
N TYR A 302 -13.93 14.96 5.76
CA TYR A 302 -12.89 15.20 4.76
C TYR A 302 -11.57 15.65 5.37
N VAL A 303 -11.61 16.55 6.35
CA VAL A 303 -10.39 16.99 7.06
C VAL A 303 -9.76 15.82 7.79
N THR A 304 -10.55 15.02 8.51
CA THR A 304 -10.03 13.86 9.25
C THR A 304 -9.47 12.80 8.30
N VAL A 305 -10.13 12.52 7.18
CA VAL A 305 -9.65 11.56 6.16
C VAL A 305 -8.37 12.05 5.48
N PHE A 306 -8.24 13.36 5.24
CA PHE A 306 -6.99 13.95 4.77
C PHE A 306 -5.85 13.76 5.78
N LEU A 307 -6.10 14.03 7.06
CA LEU A 307 -5.12 13.84 8.13
C LEU A 307 -4.76 12.35 8.32
N LEU A 308 -5.75 11.47 8.20
CA LEU A 308 -5.55 10.02 8.19
C LEU A 308 -4.64 9.61 7.03
N GLY A 309 -4.92 10.12 5.82
CA GLY A 309 -4.06 9.94 4.65
C GLY A 309 -2.64 10.44 4.92
N ALA A 310 -2.50 11.61 5.54
CA ALA A 310 -1.20 12.20 5.84
C ALA A 310 -0.34 11.35 6.79
N SER A 311 -0.96 10.62 7.71
CA SER A 311 -0.25 9.67 8.59
C SER A 311 0.53 8.59 7.81
N VAL A 312 0.12 8.29 6.57
CA VAL A 312 0.79 7.31 5.72
C VAL A 312 2.22 7.69 5.36
N GLY A 313 2.55 8.99 5.44
CA GLY A 313 3.93 9.48 5.27
C GLY A 313 4.96 8.84 6.21
N LEU A 314 4.53 8.24 7.33
CA LEU A 314 5.40 7.47 8.21
C LEU A 314 6.04 6.24 7.53
N ALA A 315 5.46 5.75 6.43
CA ALA A 315 5.98 4.62 5.66
C ALA A 315 7.45 4.80 5.27
N ALA A 316 7.78 5.97 4.70
CA ALA A 316 9.12 6.28 4.22
C ALA A 316 10.11 6.40 5.39
N VAL A 317 9.68 6.98 6.51
CA VAL A 317 10.48 7.12 7.73
C VAL A 317 10.85 5.76 8.31
N ILE A 318 9.85 4.88 8.46
CA ILE A 318 10.07 3.54 9.00
C ILE A 318 10.94 2.70 8.05
N GLN A 319 10.75 2.84 6.73
CA GLN A 319 11.62 2.20 5.76
C GLN A 319 13.08 2.65 5.92
N SER A 320 13.33 3.96 6.10
CA SER A 320 14.68 4.47 6.36
C SER A 320 15.26 3.89 7.65
N MET A 321 14.49 3.89 8.75
CA MET A 321 14.94 3.33 10.02
C MET A 321 15.32 1.84 9.91
N LEU A 322 14.60 1.06 9.11
CA LEU A 322 14.92 -0.35 8.87
C LEU A 322 16.21 -0.53 8.07
N LEU A 323 16.47 0.35 7.10
CA LEU A 323 17.72 0.34 6.33
C LEU A 323 18.92 0.72 7.22
N ASP A 324 18.75 1.67 8.14
CA ASP A 324 19.82 2.11 9.04
C ASP A 324 20.25 1.03 10.06
N VAL A 325 19.33 0.15 10.47
CA VAL A 325 19.62 -0.92 11.45
C VAL A 325 20.18 -2.21 10.83
N SER A 326 20.37 -2.26 9.50
CA SER A 326 20.89 -3.44 8.81
C SER A 326 21.83 -3.07 7.66
N PRO A 327 23.14 -3.38 7.76
CA PRO A 327 24.10 -3.07 6.68
C PRO A 327 23.96 -3.99 5.46
N THR A 328 23.19 -5.08 5.56
CA THR A 328 22.95 -6.05 4.48
C THR A 328 21.46 -6.32 4.34
N GLY A 329 21.08 -7.00 3.25
CA GLY A 329 19.71 -7.47 3.02
C GLY A 329 18.67 -6.38 2.75
N HIS A 330 19.08 -5.29 2.09
CA HIS A 330 18.21 -4.17 1.77
C HIS A 330 17.01 -4.57 0.89
N ALA A 331 17.14 -5.59 0.03
CA ALA A 331 16.03 -6.06 -0.78
C ALA A 331 14.97 -6.77 0.08
N MET A 332 15.41 -7.57 1.07
CA MET A 332 14.52 -8.18 2.04
C MET A 332 13.84 -7.15 2.94
N ILE A 333 14.54 -6.08 3.34
CA ILE A 333 13.92 -4.96 4.08
C ILE A 333 12.82 -4.31 3.25
N GLY A 334 13.09 -4.01 1.97
CA GLY A 334 12.08 -3.44 1.09
C GLY A 334 10.83 -4.33 0.97
N ALA A 335 11.02 -5.65 0.85
CA ALA A 335 9.91 -6.60 0.82
C ALA A 335 9.20 -6.72 2.17
N LEU A 336 9.94 -6.69 3.28
CA LEU A 336 9.38 -6.76 4.64
C LEU A 336 8.50 -5.54 4.92
N VAL A 337 8.90 -4.34 4.47
CA VAL A 337 8.05 -3.14 4.56
C VAL A 337 6.73 -3.36 3.81
N GLN A 338 6.78 -3.87 2.58
CA GLN A 338 5.57 -4.17 1.81
C GLN A 338 4.68 -5.23 2.46
N CYS A 339 5.30 -6.28 3.01
CA CYS A 339 4.60 -7.28 3.80
C CYS A 339 3.96 -6.64 5.02
N ALA A 340 4.67 -5.79 5.75
CA ALA A 340 4.15 -5.17 6.96
C ALA A 340 2.95 -4.25 6.67
N PHE A 341 3.03 -3.45 5.61
CA PHE A 341 1.93 -2.61 5.14
C PHE A 341 0.70 -3.43 4.75
N ASN A 342 0.91 -4.54 4.05
CA ASN A 342 -0.21 -5.39 3.63
C ASN A 342 -0.74 -6.29 4.75
N THR A 343 0.09 -6.68 5.72
CA THR A 343 -0.42 -7.30 6.94
C THR A 343 -1.30 -6.32 7.71
N ALA A 344 -0.91 -5.05 7.81
CA ALA A 344 -1.79 -4.00 8.34
C ALA A 344 -3.07 -3.84 7.50
N ASN A 345 -2.97 -3.89 6.17
CA ASN A 345 -4.11 -3.89 5.25
C ASN A 345 -4.96 -5.19 5.30
N ALA A 346 -4.51 -6.21 6.02
CA ALA A 346 -5.32 -7.39 6.33
C ALA A 346 -5.97 -7.27 7.72
N ILE A 347 -5.19 -6.82 8.72
CA ILE A 347 -5.63 -6.67 10.12
C ILE A 347 -6.67 -5.57 10.26
N GLY A 348 -6.49 -4.42 9.61
CA GLY A 348 -7.41 -3.28 9.69
C GLY A 348 -8.85 -3.64 9.31
N PRO A 349 -9.10 -4.11 8.07
CA PRO A 349 -10.41 -4.59 7.65
C PRO A 349 -10.98 -5.68 8.56
N TRP A 350 -10.13 -6.62 9.00
CA TRP A 350 -10.56 -7.75 9.84
C TRP A 350 -11.02 -7.30 11.22
N VAL A 351 -10.25 -6.44 11.91
CA VAL A 351 -10.62 -5.88 13.21
C VAL A 351 -11.85 -4.99 13.10
N GLY A 352 -11.91 -4.12 12.09
CA GLY A 352 -13.09 -3.28 11.84
C GLY A 352 -14.33 -4.14 11.55
N GLY A 353 -14.18 -5.18 10.73
CA GLY A 353 -15.26 -6.11 10.40
C GLY A 353 -15.74 -6.90 11.61
N ALA A 354 -14.84 -7.31 12.50
CA ALA A 354 -15.19 -7.98 13.75
C ALA A 354 -15.98 -7.05 14.69
N LEU A 355 -15.58 -5.78 14.79
CA LEU A 355 -16.29 -4.75 15.55
C LEU A 355 -17.71 -4.54 14.99
N LEU A 356 -17.84 -4.39 13.67
CA LEU A 356 -19.14 -4.25 13.00
C LEU A 356 -20.02 -5.49 13.20
N ALA A 357 -19.44 -6.69 13.17
CA ALA A 357 -20.18 -7.92 13.44
C ALA A 357 -20.73 -8.01 14.86
N SER A 358 -20.14 -7.29 15.83
CA SER A 358 -20.70 -7.16 17.19
C SER A 358 -21.84 -6.15 17.32
N GLY A 359 -22.27 -5.51 16.22
CA GLY A 359 -23.37 -4.53 16.20
C GLY A 359 -22.93 -3.08 16.35
N ALA A 360 -21.62 -2.80 16.27
CA ALA A 360 -21.09 -1.44 16.27
C ALA A 360 -21.48 -0.67 15.01
N THR A 361 -21.54 0.65 15.10
CA THR A 361 -21.79 1.53 13.94
C THR A 361 -20.51 1.77 13.14
N PHE A 362 -20.62 2.14 11.86
CA PHE A 362 -19.47 2.27 10.97
C PHE A 362 -18.42 3.30 11.41
N ASN A 363 -18.84 4.41 12.03
CA ASN A 363 -17.92 5.41 12.58
C ASN A 363 -17.11 4.90 13.80
N GLU A 364 -17.60 3.89 14.53
CA GLU A 364 -16.89 3.30 15.68
C GLU A 364 -15.65 2.50 15.26
N THR A 365 -15.49 2.21 13.97
CA THR A 365 -14.20 1.75 13.40
C THR A 365 -13.05 2.71 13.71
N GLY A 366 -13.34 3.98 14.02
CA GLY A 366 -12.37 4.93 14.58
C GLY A 366 -11.77 4.51 15.92
N TYR A 367 -12.56 3.88 16.81
CA TYR A 367 -12.04 3.36 18.09
C TYR A 367 -11.14 2.14 17.89
N ALA A 368 -11.53 1.20 17.01
CA ALA A 368 -10.67 0.10 16.61
C ALA A 368 -9.36 0.60 15.99
N SER A 369 -9.44 1.63 15.13
CA SER A 369 -8.26 2.26 14.55
C SER A 369 -7.38 2.91 15.61
N ALA A 370 -7.95 3.61 16.59
CA ALA A 370 -7.21 4.19 17.70
C ALA A 370 -6.45 3.12 18.50
N MET A 371 -7.09 1.98 18.80
CA MET A 371 -6.44 0.84 19.46
C MET A 371 -5.25 0.30 18.65
N LEU A 372 -5.39 0.19 17.33
CA LEU A 372 -4.32 -0.26 16.44
C LEU A 372 -3.15 0.75 16.41
N PHE A 373 -3.42 2.06 16.35
CA PHE A 373 -2.39 3.08 16.46
C PHE A 373 -1.67 3.07 17.81
N VAL A 374 -2.39 2.83 18.92
CA VAL A 374 -1.78 2.61 20.25
C VAL A 374 -0.87 1.39 20.23
N GLY A 375 -1.30 0.28 19.60
CA GLY A 375 -0.45 -0.89 19.38
C GLY A 375 0.83 -0.56 18.60
N GLY A 376 0.71 0.24 17.54
CA GLY A 376 1.86 0.79 16.81
C GLY A 376 2.80 1.63 17.68
N PHE A 377 2.23 2.48 18.55
CA PHE A 377 2.99 3.28 19.51
C PHE A 377 3.73 2.41 20.55
N ILE A 378 3.11 1.33 21.02
CA ILE A 378 3.78 0.35 21.91
C ILE A 378 4.96 -0.30 21.18
N MET A 379 4.79 -0.71 19.92
CA MET A 379 5.89 -1.27 19.12
C MET A 379 7.02 -0.25 18.89
N TRP A 380 6.66 1.02 18.70
CA TRP A 380 7.62 2.11 18.64
C TRP A 380 8.40 2.25 19.97
N ALA A 381 7.70 2.26 21.11
CA ALA A 381 8.33 2.35 22.43
C ALA A 381 9.28 1.15 22.70
N LEU A 382 8.89 -0.06 22.30
CA LEU A 382 9.76 -1.24 22.36
C LEU A 382 11.00 -1.08 21.48
N SER A 383 10.85 -0.55 20.26
CA SER A 383 11.98 -0.28 19.37
C SER A 383 12.93 0.78 19.95
N TYR A 384 12.39 1.83 20.58
CA TYR A 384 13.14 2.87 21.27
C TYR A 384 13.98 2.28 22.41
N LEU A 385 13.38 1.46 23.27
CA LEU A 385 14.08 0.81 24.38
C LEU A 385 15.19 -0.12 23.89
N GLN A 386 14.95 -0.87 22.80
CA GLN A 386 15.95 -1.73 22.20
C GLN A 386 17.11 -0.94 21.58
N MET A 387 16.84 0.18 20.90
CA MET A 387 17.87 1.07 20.34
C MET A 387 18.70 1.71 21.45
N ARG A 388 18.05 2.15 22.53
CA ARG A 388 18.73 2.69 23.72
C ARG A 388 19.66 1.66 24.35
N ASN A 389 19.19 0.44 24.57
CA ASN A 389 20.00 -0.65 25.16
C ASN A 389 21.19 -1.07 24.27
N ARG A 390 21.15 -0.76 22.97
CA ARG A 390 22.24 -1.02 22.02
C ARG A 390 23.15 0.19 21.79
N ASN A 391 22.97 1.30 22.53
CA ASN A 391 23.66 2.58 22.35
C ASN A 391 23.58 3.13 20.90
N LEU A 392 22.45 2.86 20.22
CA LEU A 392 22.20 3.33 18.85
C LEU A 392 21.54 4.72 18.80
N ILE A 393 21.16 5.27 19.97
CA ILE A 393 20.63 6.62 20.09
C ILE A 393 21.80 7.53 20.48
N PRO A 394 22.13 8.57 19.68
CA PRO A 394 23.12 9.56 20.08
C PRO A 394 22.71 10.18 21.43
N ALA A 395 23.65 10.35 22.36
CA ALA A 395 23.38 11.07 23.60
C ALA A 395 22.86 12.47 23.23
N THR A 396 21.60 12.74 23.57
CA THR A 396 21.01 14.06 23.41
C THR A 396 21.68 14.98 24.42
N ASN A 397 22.57 15.86 23.94
CA ASN A 397 23.03 17.02 24.69
C ASN A 397 21.91 18.06 24.79
#